data_AF-A0A2S7Q476-F1
#
_entry.id   AF-A0A2S7Q476-F1
#
_cell.length_a   1.000
_cell.length_b   1.000
_cell.length_c   1.000
_cell.angle_alpha   90.00
_cell.angle_beta   90.00
_cell.angle_gamma   90.00
#
_symmetry.space_group_name_H-M   'P 1'
#
loop_
_entity.id
_entity.type
_entity.pdbx_description
1 polymer ?
#
loop_
_entity_poly.entity_id
_entity_poly.type
_entity_poly.pdbx_seq_one_letter_code
_entity_poly.pdbx_strand_id
1 'polypeptide(L)'
;MHCDGNKPCGRCIDNPCDQECSYQPHSKHGKTELVESLKSHDSWKRNAERVFQAIEANENTSVIIERIQNHESVESIAQWLQAANSNSEGPSPISSSRCIIVGSDNEMDDCASPGFRWSSVTANENIVQHLLTLYFTWIHPVYMLFDEQLFVHSYQQRSEVFCSSLLVNAICAMACYYHTAMDTDTTDFDLLGRDFSDAVRHELDHEDESLLSVQTFAVMFLVGCAQGKGLHASKYLLVANSLIASLEYIKDDSYQRVWRITARGVNCLNINYNLDDEERDMQIDKIR
;
A
#
# COMPACT_ATOMS: atom_id res chain seq x y z
N MET A 1 20.96 -36.65 12.04
CA MET A 1 20.46 -37.41 13.21
C MET A 1 19.06 -36.89 13.50
N HIS A 2 18.04 -37.75 13.42
CA HIS A 2 16.63 -37.34 13.51
C HIS A 2 16.15 -37.53 14.95
N CYS A 3 15.46 -36.53 15.50
CA CYS A 3 14.75 -36.65 16.78
C CYS A 3 13.38 -37.29 16.52
N ASP A 4 12.93 -38.20 17.38
CA ASP A 4 11.67 -38.95 17.23
C ASP A 4 10.42 -38.18 17.71
N GLY A 5 10.59 -36.98 18.27
CA GLY A 5 9.49 -36.08 18.65
C GLY A 5 8.85 -36.36 20.01
N ASN A 6 9.27 -37.41 20.72
CA ASN A 6 8.79 -37.72 22.07
C ASN A 6 9.53 -36.89 23.14
N LYS A 7 8.93 -36.72 24.33
CA LYS A 7 9.56 -36.10 25.50
C LYS A 7 9.60 -37.07 26.68
N PRO A 8 10.80 -37.55 27.09
CA PRO A 8 12.10 -37.41 26.43
C PRO A 8 12.17 -38.22 25.13
N CYS A 9 12.95 -37.77 24.15
CA CYS A 9 13.18 -38.52 22.91
C CYS A 9 13.97 -39.80 23.21
N GLY A 10 13.83 -40.86 22.39
CA GLY A 10 14.51 -42.15 22.63
C GLY A 10 16.02 -42.00 22.87
N ARG A 11 16.67 -41.02 22.23
CA ARG A 11 18.09 -40.73 22.43
C ARG A 11 18.41 -40.11 23.80
N CYS A 12 17.54 -39.26 24.33
CA CYS A 12 17.70 -38.70 25.68
C CYS A 12 17.43 -39.75 26.77
N ILE A 13 16.69 -40.81 26.44
CA ILE A 13 16.52 -41.98 27.31
C ILE A 13 17.78 -42.84 27.30
N ASP A 14 18.35 -43.09 26.11
CA ASP A 14 19.53 -43.96 25.95
C ASP A 14 20.84 -43.33 26.43
N ASN A 15 20.92 -41.99 26.47
CA ASN A 15 22.08 -41.26 26.97
C ASN A 15 21.64 -40.12 27.89
N PRO A 16 21.46 -40.38 29.19
CA PRO A 16 21.06 -39.36 30.16
C PRO A 16 22.21 -38.36 30.33
N CYS A 17 22.18 -37.29 29.55
CA CYS A 17 22.90 -36.06 29.88
C CYS A 17 22.00 -35.23 30.81
N ASP A 18 22.57 -34.59 31.84
CA ASP A 18 21.88 -33.67 32.78
C ASP A 18 21.29 -32.40 32.13
N GLN A 19 21.06 -32.41 30.80
CA GLN A 19 20.46 -31.31 30.07
C GLN A 19 19.04 -31.66 29.64
N GLU A 20 18.11 -30.76 29.96
CA GLU A 20 16.70 -30.87 29.57
C GLU A 20 16.56 -30.97 28.05
N CYS A 21 15.74 -31.92 27.59
CA CYS A 21 15.47 -32.16 26.17
C CYS A 21 14.69 -30.96 25.59
N SER A 22 15.43 -29.92 25.17
CA SER A 22 14.88 -28.69 24.61
C SER A 22 14.74 -28.79 23.10
N TYR A 23 13.50 -28.72 22.63
CA TYR A 23 13.18 -28.59 21.21
C TYR A 23 13.16 -27.10 20.85
N GLN A 24 14.13 -26.64 20.05
CA GLN A 24 14.00 -25.35 19.39
C GLN A 24 13.13 -25.51 18.13
N PRO A 25 11.97 -24.85 18.05
CA PRO A 25 11.12 -24.92 16.86
C PRO A 25 11.88 -24.36 15.66
N HIS A 26 12.02 -25.18 14.62
CA HIS A 26 12.60 -24.74 13.37
C HIS A 26 11.74 -23.63 12.75
N SER A 27 12.37 -22.54 12.27
CA SER A 27 11.73 -21.34 11.70
C SER A 27 10.71 -21.59 10.58
N LYS A 28 10.70 -22.79 10.00
CA LYS A 28 9.69 -23.23 9.02
C LYS A 28 8.29 -23.39 9.63
N HIS A 29 8.18 -23.84 10.89
CA HIS A 29 6.86 -23.99 11.53
C HIS A 29 6.22 -22.65 11.90
N GLY A 30 7.01 -21.68 12.37
CA GLY A 30 6.51 -20.33 12.61
C GLY A 30 6.01 -19.65 11.32
N LYS A 31 6.69 -19.86 10.18
CA LYS A 31 6.24 -19.34 8.88
C LYS A 31 4.96 -20.02 8.39
N THR A 32 4.79 -21.33 8.58
CA THR A 32 3.56 -22.02 8.16
C THR A 32 2.36 -21.63 9.02
N GLU A 33 2.55 -21.47 10.34
CA GLU A 33 1.50 -21.04 11.27
C GLU A 33 1.08 -19.59 11.03
N LEU A 34 2.04 -18.70 10.72
CA LEU A 34 1.75 -17.32 10.31
C LEU A 34 1.01 -17.26 8.97
N VAL A 35 1.40 -18.07 7.98
CA VAL A 35 0.72 -18.12 6.68
C VAL A 35 -0.70 -18.67 6.82
N GLU A 36 -0.91 -19.67 7.68
CA GLU A 36 -2.24 -20.22 7.97
C GLU A 36 -3.12 -19.22 8.71
N SER A 37 -2.55 -18.50 9.69
CA SER A 37 -3.24 -17.41 10.39
C SER A 37 -3.62 -16.26 9.46
N LEU A 38 -2.74 -15.88 8.52
CA LEU A 38 -3.03 -14.86 7.48
C LEU A 38 -4.16 -15.32 6.55
N LYS A 39 -4.11 -16.57 6.05
CA LYS A 39 -5.18 -17.13 5.21
C LYS A 39 -6.52 -17.17 5.94
N SER A 40 -6.52 -17.54 7.22
CA SER A 40 -7.71 -17.52 8.07
C SER A 40 -8.26 -16.09 8.19
N HIS A 41 -7.38 -15.11 8.41
CA HIS A 41 -7.74 -13.70 8.54
C HIS A 41 -8.32 -13.11 7.24
N ASP A 42 -7.78 -13.47 6.07
CA ASP A 42 -8.28 -13.01 4.76
C ASP A 42 -9.63 -13.64 4.39
N SER A 43 -9.88 -14.88 4.81
CA SER A 43 -11.19 -15.51 4.61
C SER A 43 -12.28 -14.85 5.45
N TRP A 44 -11.97 -14.51 6.70
CA TRP A 44 -12.89 -13.82 7.60
C TRP A 44 -13.24 -12.42 7.09
N LYS A 45 -12.23 -11.64 6.67
CA LYS A 45 -12.43 -10.29 6.08
C LYS A 45 -13.39 -10.34 4.88
N ARG A 46 -13.14 -11.24 3.93
CA ARG A 46 -14.02 -11.41 2.75
C ARG A 46 -15.44 -11.81 3.13
N ASN A 47 -15.61 -12.67 4.13
CA ASN A 47 -16.94 -13.04 4.61
C ASN A 47 -17.66 -11.85 5.27
N ALA A 48 -16.94 -11.05 6.06
CA ALA A 48 -17.48 -9.85 6.70
C ALA A 48 -17.90 -8.78 5.67
N GLU A 49 -17.05 -8.49 4.69
CA GLU A 49 -17.34 -7.53 3.61
C GLU A 49 -18.61 -7.90 2.84
N ARG A 50 -18.82 -9.19 2.57
CA ARG A 50 -20.04 -9.67 1.89
C ARG A 50 -21.31 -9.44 2.72
N VAL A 51 -21.21 -9.64 4.05
CA VAL A 51 -22.33 -9.36 4.94
C VAL A 51 -22.63 -7.86 4.97
N PHE A 52 -21.61 -7.00 5.01
CA PHE A 52 -21.80 -5.54 4.96
C PHE A 52 -22.39 -5.05 3.64
N GLN A 53 -21.90 -5.57 2.50
CA GLN A 53 -22.45 -5.23 1.19
C GLN A 53 -23.93 -5.61 1.06
N ALA A 54 -24.35 -6.75 1.60
CA ALA A 54 -25.76 -7.15 1.60
C ALA A 54 -26.62 -6.19 2.45
N ILE A 55 -26.10 -5.72 3.58
CA ILE A 55 -26.77 -4.72 4.42
C ILE A 55 -26.88 -3.38 3.68
N GLU A 56 -25.81 -2.91 3.02
CA GLU A 56 -25.81 -1.67 2.24
C GLU A 56 -26.79 -1.70 1.06
N ALA A 57 -26.91 -2.86 0.40
CA ALA A 57 -27.87 -3.07 -0.68
C ALA A 57 -29.33 -3.19 -0.19
N ASN A 58 -29.58 -3.15 1.12
CA ASN A 58 -30.86 -3.45 1.76
C ASN A 58 -31.42 -4.85 1.38
N GLU A 59 -30.55 -5.78 1.01
CA GLU A 59 -30.93 -7.14 0.66
C GLU A 59 -30.86 -8.02 1.91
N ASN A 60 -31.97 -8.68 2.26
CA ASN A 60 -32.03 -9.62 3.38
C ASN A 60 -31.63 -9.05 4.75
N THR A 61 -31.60 -7.72 4.92
CA THR A 61 -31.08 -7.03 6.11
C THR A 61 -31.72 -7.51 7.41
N SER A 62 -33.04 -7.66 7.46
CA SER A 62 -33.74 -8.12 8.67
C SER A 62 -33.30 -9.52 9.11
N VAL A 63 -33.06 -10.42 8.15
CA VAL A 63 -32.61 -11.80 8.40
C VAL A 63 -31.14 -11.84 8.80
N ILE A 64 -30.31 -10.97 8.21
CA ILE A 64 -28.90 -10.82 8.60
C ILE A 64 -28.80 -10.36 10.06
N ILE A 65 -29.57 -9.34 10.46
CA ILE A 65 -29.57 -8.84 11.84
C ILE A 65 -30.05 -9.91 12.82
N GLU A 66 -31.09 -10.68 12.47
CA GLU A 66 -31.56 -11.81 13.29
C GLU A 66 -30.47 -12.88 13.48
N ARG A 67 -29.75 -13.25 12.41
CA ARG A 67 -28.64 -14.23 12.51
C ARG A 67 -27.47 -13.72 13.33
N ILE A 68 -27.16 -12.43 13.26
CA ILE A 68 -26.15 -11.78 14.12
C ILE A 68 -26.59 -11.83 15.59
N GLN A 69 -27.86 -11.55 15.88
CA GLN A 69 -28.42 -11.63 17.24
C GLN A 69 -28.42 -13.07 17.77
N ASN A 70 -28.55 -14.07 16.90
CA ASN A 70 -28.44 -15.48 17.25
C ASN A 70 -26.97 -15.99 17.36
N HIS A 71 -25.98 -15.09 17.31
CA HIS A 71 -24.55 -15.42 17.40
C HIS A 71 -24.05 -16.42 16.34
N GLU A 72 -24.64 -16.40 15.13
CA GLU A 72 -24.09 -17.17 14.02
C GLU A 72 -22.72 -16.63 13.59
N SER A 73 -21.83 -17.52 13.15
CA SER A 73 -20.51 -17.12 12.67
C SER A 73 -20.62 -16.37 11.34
N VAL A 74 -19.68 -15.46 11.10
CA VAL A 74 -19.65 -14.62 9.88
C VAL A 74 -19.55 -15.49 8.63
N GLU A 75 -18.85 -16.63 8.71
CA GLU A 75 -18.75 -17.63 7.63
C GLU A 75 -20.11 -18.23 7.29
N SER A 76 -20.91 -18.61 8.29
CA SER A 76 -22.25 -19.20 8.12
C SER A 76 -23.19 -18.22 7.43
N ILE A 77 -23.19 -16.96 7.90
CA ILE A 77 -24.01 -15.89 7.33
C ILE A 77 -23.60 -15.62 5.88
N ALA A 78 -22.30 -15.53 5.59
CA ALA A 78 -21.78 -15.30 4.25
C ALA A 78 -22.04 -16.46 3.28
N GLN A 79 -22.01 -17.71 3.74
CA GLN A 79 -22.36 -18.89 2.95
C GLN A 79 -23.86 -18.93 2.63
N TRP A 80 -24.71 -18.55 3.59
CA TRP A 80 -26.14 -18.45 3.38
C TRP A 80 -26.49 -17.40 2.32
N LEU A 81 -25.85 -16.22 2.35
CA LEU A 81 -26.03 -15.18 1.32
C LEU A 81 -25.65 -15.68 -0.08
N GLN A 82 -24.59 -16.50 -0.18
CA GLN A 82 -24.19 -17.10 -1.45
C GLN A 82 -25.23 -18.10 -1.96
N ALA A 83 -25.77 -18.94 -1.08
CA ALA A 83 -26.81 -19.90 -1.44
C ALA A 83 -28.14 -19.20 -1.82
N ALA A 84 -28.46 -18.08 -1.18
CA ALA A 84 -29.64 -17.27 -1.49
C ALA A 84 -29.55 -16.66 -2.91
N ASN A 85 -28.36 -16.23 -3.33
CA ASN A 85 -28.11 -15.71 -4.68
C ASN A 85 -27.99 -16.80 -5.76
N SER A 86 -27.80 -18.06 -5.36
CA SER A 86 -27.66 -19.20 -6.29
C SER A 86 -29.01 -19.82 -6.70
N ASN A 87 -30.08 -19.55 -5.96
CA ASN A 87 -31.40 -20.18 -6.16
C ASN A 87 -32.38 -19.31 -6.97
N SER A 88 -31.92 -18.26 -7.66
CA SER A 88 -32.72 -17.42 -8.54
C SER A 88 -32.43 -17.68 -10.03
N GLU A 89 -32.78 -18.86 -10.55
CA GLU A 89 -32.84 -19.08 -11.99
C GLU A 89 -34.22 -18.69 -12.57
N GLY A 90 -34.23 -17.57 -13.31
CA GLY A 90 -35.03 -17.35 -14.53
C GLY A 90 -36.04 -16.18 -14.52
N PRO A 91 -36.35 -15.56 -15.68
CA PRO A 91 -35.51 -15.18 -16.82
C PRO A 91 -35.41 -13.64 -16.97
N SER A 92 -34.45 -13.14 -17.74
CA SER A 92 -34.38 -11.71 -18.12
C SER A 92 -35.70 -11.22 -18.74
N PRO A 93 -36.05 -9.93 -18.51
CA PRO A 93 -36.46 -9.12 -19.64
C PRO A 93 -35.63 -7.84 -19.73
N ILE A 94 -35.22 -7.58 -20.97
CA ILE A 94 -34.88 -6.27 -21.50
C ILE A 94 -36.11 -5.37 -21.40
N SER A 95 -35.99 -4.21 -20.75
CA SER A 95 -36.63 -2.96 -21.15
C SER A 95 -35.97 -1.83 -20.36
N SER A 96 -34.94 -1.17 -20.91
CA SER A 96 -35.10 0.07 -21.68
C SER A 96 -36.03 1.07 -21.00
N SER A 97 -35.53 1.73 -19.95
CA SER A 97 -36.01 3.06 -19.55
C SER A 97 -35.16 4.10 -20.26
N ARG A 98 -35.58 4.35 -21.50
CA ARG A 98 -35.20 5.49 -22.34
C ARG A 98 -35.76 6.75 -21.68
N CYS A 99 -34.94 7.58 -21.05
CA CYS A 99 -35.33 8.96 -20.79
C CYS A 99 -34.94 9.80 -22.01
N ILE A 100 -35.92 10.08 -22.86
CA ILE A 100 -35.78 11.09 -23.92
C ILE A 100 -35.87 12.45 -23.23
N ILE A 101 -34.74 13.13 -23.05
CA ILE A 101 -34.74 14.58 -22.93
C ILE A 101 -34.68 15.11 -24.37
N VAL A 102 -35.82 15.52 -24.89
CA VAL A 102 -35.89 16.31 -26.14
C VAL A 102 -35.29 17.68 -25.83
N GLY A 103 -34.43 18.13 -26.74
CA GLY A 103 -33.50 19.21 -26.56
C GLY A 103 -34.12 20.60 -26.35
N SER A 104 -33.28 21.46 -25.77
CA SER A 104 -33.34 22.89 -25.99
C SER A 104 -31.95 23.28 -26.47
N ASP A 105 -31.84 23.51 -27.79
CA ASP A 105 -30.68 24.13 -28.40
C ASP A 105 -30.51 25.52 -27.81
N ASN A 106 -29.44 25.73 -27.06
CA ASN A 106 -28.80 27.03 -26.87
C ASN A 106 -27.31 26.75 -26.77
N GLU A 107 -26.60 26.94 -27.87
CA GLU A 107 -25.15 27.08 -27.90
C GLU A 107 -24.77 28.24 -26.98
N MET A 108 -24.15 27.93 -25.84
CA MET A 108 -23.60 28.94 -24.94
C MET A 108 -22.47 28.33 -24.11
N ASP A 109 -21.26 28.55 -24.62
CA ASP A 109 -20.02 28.78 -23.87
C ASP A 109 -19.72 27.85 -22.68
N ASP A 110 -18.96 26.78 -22.95
CA ASP A 110 -18.39 25.86 -21.97
C ASP A 110 -17.34 26.59 -21.11
N CYS A 111 -17.80 27.21 -20.03
CA CYS A 111 -16.96 27.63 -18.91
C CYS A 111 -17.15 26.64 -17.75
N ALA A 112 -16.84 25.36 -17.99
CA ALA A 112 -16.64 24.41 -16.90
C ALA A 112 -15.37 24.81 -16.13
N SER A 113 -15.55 25.27 -14.89
CA SER A 113 -14.45 25.50 -13.95
C SER A 113 -13.56 24.25 -13.91
N PRO A 114 -12.22 24.35 -13.95
CA PRO A 114 -11.37 23.18 -13.93
C PRO A 114 -11.64 22.42 -12.62
N GLY A 115 -12.27 21.24 -12.74
CA GLY A 115 -12.52 20.37 -11.60
C GLY A 115 -11.22 20.07 -10.86
N PHE A 116 -11.30 19.88 -9.54
CA PHE A 116 -10.15 19.50 -8.72
C PHE A 116 -9.48 18.23 -9.29
N ARG A 117 -8.14 18.23 -9.36
CA ARG A 117 -7.33 17.10 -9.81
C ARG A 117 -6.15 16.91 -8.87
N TRP A 118 -5.91 15.66 -8.51
CA TRP A 118 -4.75 15.27 -7.69
C TRP A 118 -3.43 15.25 -8.44
N SER A 119 -3.46 15.27 -9.78
CA SER A 119 -2.27 15.28 -10.61
C SER A 119 -2.33 16.41 -11.63
N SER A 120 -1.19 17.07 -11.81
CA SER A 120 -0.95 18.05 -12.88
C SER A 120 -0.57 17.41 -14.22
N VAL A 121 -0.19 16.12 -14.23
CA VAL A 121 0.34 15.42 -15.42
C VAL A 121 -0.77 14.78 -16.24
N THR A 122 -1.78 14.20 -15.60
CA THR A 122 -2.88 13.53 -16.30
C THR A 122 -4.23 13.87 -15.67
N ALA A 123 -5.23 14.09 -16.54
CA ALA A 123 -6.62 14.25 -16.15
C ALA A 123 -7.36 12.90 -16.03
N ASN A 124 -6.72 11.78 -16.40
CA ASN A 124 -7.34 10.46 -16.38
C ASN A 124 -7.20 9.82 -14.99
N GLU A 125 -8.27 9.90 -14.20
CA GLU A 125 -8.32 9.36 -12.84
C GLU A 125 -8.09 7.85 -12.79
N ASN A 126 -8.48 7.09 -13.83
CA ASN A 126 -8.28 5.64 -13.87
C ASN A 126 -6.78 5.29 -13.92
N ILE A 127 -5.98 6.09 -14.62
CA ILE A 127 -4.52 5.89 -14.67
C ILE A 127 -3.92 6.15 -13.28
N VAL A 128 -4.31 7.26 -12.64
CA VAL A 128 -3.83 7.60 -11.28
C VAL A 128 -4.22 6.50 -10.29
N GLN A 129 -5.48 6.01 -10.33
CA GLN A 129 -5.96 4.95 -9.45
C GLN A 129 -5.22 3.62 -9.67
N HIS A 130 -4.97 3.24 -10.92
CA HIS A 130 -4.16 2.06 -11.27
C HIS A 130 -2.74 2.17 -10.72
N LEU A 131 -2.09 3.33 -10.90
CA LEU A 131 -0.75 3.58 -10.38
C LEU A 131 -0.70 3.57 -8.84
N LEU A 132 -1.71 4.13 -8.17
CA LEU A 132 -1.85 4.02 -6.72
C LEU A 132 -1.94 2.55 -6.28
N THR A 133 -2.73 1.74 -6.99
CA THR A 133 -2.85 0.30 -6.70
C THR A 133 -1.51 -0.41 -6.86
N LEU A 134 -0.77 -0.14 -7.94
CA LEU A 134 0.58 -0.69 -8.12
C LEU A 134 1.53 -0.27 -6.99
N TYR A 135 1.48 1.00 -6.57
CA TYR A 135 2.32 1.50 -5.48
C TYR A 135 2.06 0.75 -4.16
N PHE A 136 0.79 0.66 -3.76
CA PHE A 136 0.41 -0.03 -2.53
C PHE A 136 0.66 -1.54 -2.59
N THR A 137 0.65 -2.13 -3.79
CA THR A 137 0.93 -3.55 -3.97
C THR A 137 2.43 -3.87 -3.86
N TRP A 138 3.29 -3.07 -4.50
CA TRP A 138 4.69 -3.45 -4.73
C TRP A 138 5.72 -2.65 -3.92
N ILE A 139 5.40 -1.42 -3.50
CA ILE A 139 6.35 -0.51 -2.88
C ILE A 139 6.05 -0.32 -1.41
N HIS A 140 4.80 0.06 -1.07
CA HIS A 140 4.40 0.38 0.31
C HIS A 140 4.69 -0.75 1.33
N PRO A 141 4.50 -2.05 1.01
CA PRO A 141 4.81 -3.13 1.95
C PRO A 141 6.30 -3.25 2.32
N VAL A 142 7.19 -2.78 1.44
CA VAL A 142 8.65 -2.81 1.62
C VAL A 142 9.15 -1.48 2.18
N TYR A 143 8.63 -0.37 1.65
CA TYR A 143 9.03 0.99 1.97
C TYR A 143 7.82 1.78 2.47
N MET A 144 7.45 1.52 3.73
CA MET A 144 6.33 2.21 4.37
C MET A 144 6.73 3.63 4.79
N LEU A 145 6.50 4.59 3.90
CA LEU A 145 6.85 6.00 4.11
C LEU A 145 5.71 6.83 4.72
N PHE A 146 4.48 6.32 4.69
CA PHE A 146 3.29 6.99 5.20
C PHE A 146 2.20 5.97 5.54
N ASP A 147 1.14 6.41 6.24
CA ASP A 147 0.00 5.56 6.59
C ASP A 147 -0.98 5.47 5.41
N GLU A 148 -1.19 4.27 4.89
CA GLU A 148 -2.09 4.01 3.75
C GLU A 148 -3.53 4.46 4.02
N GLN A 149 -4.06 4.17 5.22
CA GLN A 149 -5.47 4.44 5.52
C GLN A 149 -5.74 5.95 5.57
N LEU A 150 -4.86 6.70 6.22
CA LEU A 150 -4.97 8.16 6.32
C LEU A 150 -4.73 8.84 4.97
N PHE A 151 -3.81 8.31 4.16
CA PHE A 151 -3.60 8.78 2.79
C PHE A 151 -4.85 8.56 1.93
N VAL A 152 -5.38 7.33 1.87
CA VAL A 152 -6.55 6.99 1.04
C VAL A 152 -7.79 7.78 1.47
N HIS A 153 -8.01 7.93 2.77
CA HIS A 153 -9.10 8.77 3.29
C HIS A 153 -8.96 10.23 2.83
N SER A 154 -7.75 10.80 2.93
CA SER A 154 -7.48 12.17 2.50
C SER A 154 -7.62 12.33 0.98
N TYR A 155 -7.15 11.34 0.21
CA TYR A 155 -7.27 11.29 -1.25
C TYR A 155 -8.75 11.31 -1.69
N GLN A 156 -9.60 10.48 -1.08
CA GLN A 156 -11.03 10.41 -1.42
C GLN A 156 -11.77 11.69 -1.04
N GLN A 157 -11.41 12.31 0.09
CA GLN A 157 -12.05 13.54 0.58
C GLN A 157 -11.52 14.82 -0.07
N ARG A 158 -10.54 14.73 -0.98
CA ARG A 158 -9.86 15.91 -1.54
C ARG A 158 -9.26 16.80 -0.43
N SER A 159 -8.78 16.16 0.62
CA SER A 159 -8.21 16.80 1.79
C SER A 159 -6.69 16.78 1.70
N GLU A 160 -6.06 17.94 1.88
CA GLU A 160 -4.61 18.08 1.78
C GLU A 160 -3.86 17.76 3.09
N VAL A 161 -4.54 17.14 4.07
CA VAL A 161 -3.97 16.89 5.42
C VAL A 161 -2.91 15.79 5.39
N PHE A 162 -3.20 14.65 4.75
CA PHE A 162 -2.26 13.51 4.61
C PHE A 162 -2.04 13.10 3.14
N CYS A 163 -2.41 13.96 2.20
CA CYS A 163 -2.28 13.72 0.76
C CYS A 163 -1.99 15.05 0.09
N SER A 164 -1.07 15.10 -0.88
CA SER A 164 -0.81 16.29 -1.68
C SER A 164 -0.63 15.91 -3.15
N SER A 165 -0.83 16.86 -4.05
CA SER A 165 -0.59 16.64 -5.49
C SER A 165 0.86 16.20 -5.77
N LEU A 166 1.82 16.81 -5.07
CA LEU A 166 3.24 16.43 -5.12
C LEU A 166 3.47 14.97 -4.73
N LEU A 167 2.88 14.54 -3.61
CA LEU A 167 3.02 13.17 -3.13
C LEU A 167 2.36 12.17 -4.09
N VAL A 168 1.16 12.49 -4.60
CA VAL A 168 0.46 11.66 -5.59
C VAL A 168 1.28 11.53 -6.87
N ASN A 169 1.84 12.63 -7.39
CA ASN A 169 2.69 12.61 -8.57
C ASN A 169 3.97 11.78 -8.33
N ALA A 170 4.61 11.90 -7.16
CA ALA A 170 5.79 11.10 -6.82
C ALA A 170 5.46 9.60 -6.72
N ILE A 171 4.33 9.25 -6.11
CA ILE A 171 3.82 7.87 -6.07
C ILE A 171 3.57 7.35 -7.47
N CYS A 172 2.92 8.12 -8.33
CA CYS A 172 2.64 7.75 -9.71
C CYS A 172 3.93 7.55 -10.52
N ALA A 173 4.93 8.43 -10.35
CA ALA A 173 6.26 8.28 -10.96
C ALA A 173 6.90 6.94 -10.57
N MET A 174 6.87 6.57 -9.29
CA MET A 174 7.44 5.32 -8.81
C MET A 174 6.66 4.11 -9.34
N ALA A 175 5.33 4.17 -9.33
CA ALA A 175 4.47 3.09 -9.75
C ALA A 175 4.58 2.75 -11.24
N CYS A 176 4.94 3.72 -12.10
CA CYS A 176 5.11 3.49 -13.53
C CYS A 176 6.16 2.39 -13.83
N TYR A 177 7.20 2.25 -13.00
CA TYR A 177 8.23 1.20 -13.14
C TYR A 177 7.72 -0.23 -12.87
N TYR A 178 6.52 -0.37 -12.32
CA TYR A 178 5.90 -1.66 -12.00
C TYR A 178 4.75 -2.02 -12.92
N HIS A 179 4.41 -1.14 -13.87
CA HIS A 179 3.44 -1.48 -14.90
C HIS A 179 4.07 -2.43 -15.92
N THR A 180 3.36 -3.50 -16.27
CA THR A 180 3.76 -4.43 -17.33
C THR A 180 2.96 -4.10 -18.58
N ALA A 181 3.64 -3.64 -19.63
CA ALA A 181 3.02 -3.25 -20.88
C ALA A 181 2.28 -4.43 -21.54
N MET A 182 1.03 -4.18 -21.91
CA MET A 182 0.16 -5.08 -22.66
C MET A 182 -0.08 -4.50 -24.06
N ASP A 183 -0.36 -5.35 -25.06
CA ASP A 183 -0.62 -4.92 -26.44
C ASP A 183 -1.82 -3.96 -26.57
N THR A 184 -2.68 -3.89 -25.55
CA THR A 184 -3.83 -3.00 -25.48
C THR A 184 -3.52 -1.61 -24.91
N ASP A 185 -2.32 -1.40 -24.38
CA ASP A 185 -1.96 -0.15 -23.72
C ASP A 185 -1.74 0.96 -24.75
N THR A 186 -2.55 2.00 -24.64
CA THR A 186 -2.41 3.21 -25.47
C THR A 186 -1.47 4.24 -24.85
N THR A 187 -1.03 4.01 -23.62
CA THR A 187 -0.26 4.96 -22.80
C THR A 187 1.16 4.46 -22.60
N ASP A 188 2.14 5.31 -22.91
CA ASP A 188 3.56 5.05 -22.61
C ASP A 188 3.84 5.36 -21.14
N PHE A 189 3.87 4.32 -20.30
CA PHE A 189 4.12 4.46 -18.86
C PHE A 189 5.56 4.88 -18.54
N ASP A 190 6.53 4.63 -19.42
CA ASP A 190 7.91 5.09 -19.21
C ASP A 190 8.01 6.60 -19.40
N LEU A 191 7.34 7.14 -20.43
CA LEU A 191 7.23 8.58 -20.64
C LEU A 191 6.42 9.23 -19.51
N LEU A 192 5.27 8.64 -19.17
CA LEU A 192 4.40 9.15 -18.12
C LEU A 192 5.11 9.22 -16.76
N GLY A 193 5.91 8.19 -16.41
CA GLY A 193 6.70 8.18 -15.18
C GLY A 193 7.77 9.29 -15.14
N ARG A 194 8.35 9.64 -16.29
CA ARG A 194 9.27 10.79 -16.41
C ARG A 194 8.52 12.10 -16.18
N ASP A 195 7.38 12.28 -16.84
CA ASP A 195 6.56 13.49 -16.72
C ASP A 195 6.10 13.73 -15.27
N PHE A 196 5.65 12.68 -14.57
CA PHE A 196 5.37 12.74 -13.13
C PHE A 196 6.58 13.15 -12.31
N SER A 197 7.75 12.57 -12.60
CA SER A 197 9.00 12.92 -11.90
C SER A 197 9.43 14.37 -12.16
N ASP A 198 9.24 14.86 -13.39
CA ASP A 198 9.53 16.24 -13.80
C ASP A 198 8.60 17.24 -13.11
N ALA A 199 7.29 16.95 -13.05
CA ALA A 199 6.31 17.78 -12.37
C ALA A 199 6.64 17.95 -10.88
N VAL A 200 6.99 16.86 -10.19
CA VAL A 200 7.43 16.92 -8.79
C VAL A 200 8.69 17.77 -8.65
N ARG A 201 9.70 17.56 -9.50
CA ARG A 201 10.97 18.31 -9.42
C ARG A 201 10.80 19.81 -9.66
N HIS A 202 9.80 20.23 -10.42
CA HIS A 202 9.54 21.64 -10.70
C HIS A 202 8.83 22.35 -9.54
N GLU A 203 7.97 21.65 -8.81
CA GLU A 203 7.14 22.22 -7.74
C GLU A 203 7.66 21.94 -6.32
N LEU A 204 8.56 20.97 -6.15
CA LEU A 204 9.08 20.56 -4.85
C LEU A 204 10.08 21.57 -4.30
N ASP A 205 9.72 22.20 -3.18
CA ASP A 205 10.60 23.11 -2.44
C ASP A 205 11.33 22.38 -1.31
N HIS A 206 12.65 22.57 -1.26
CA HIS A 206 13.52 22.07 -0.20
C HIS A 206 13.39 22.80 1.14
N GLU A 207 12.77 23.99 1.16
CA GLU A 207 12.51 24.76 2.39
C GLU A 207 11.13 24.44 3.00
N ASP A 208 10.28 23.67 2.31
CA ASP A 208 8.97 23.29 2.84
C ASP A 208 9.10 22.23 3.95
N GLU A 209 8.99 22.69 5.19
CA GLU A 209 9.01 21.88 6.41
C GLU A 209 7.66 21.17 6.65
N SER A 210 7.15 20.47 5.65
CA SER A 210 5.95 19.65 5.76
C SER A 210 6.26 18.17 5.78
N LEU A 211 5.46 17.41 6.53
CA LEU A 211 5.57 15.95 6.57
C LEU A 211 5.36 15.32 5.18
N LEU A 212 4.50 15.92 4.36
CA LEU A 212 4.23 15.47 2.99
C LEU A 212 5.43 15.72 2.07
N SER A 213 6.17 16.80 2.27
CA SER A 213 7.42 17.05 1.55
C SER A 213 8.49 16.04 1.91
N VAL A 214 8.66 15.67 3.19
CA VAL A 214 9.53 14.56 3.60
C VAL A 214 9.18 13.26 2.87
N GLN A 215 7.89 12.91 2.85
CA GLN A 215 7.40 11.71 2.16
C GLN A 215 7.65 11.77 0.65
N THR A 216 7.41 12.93 0.04
CA THR A 216 7.65 13.17 -1.39
C THR A 216 9.13 13.01 -1.73
N PHE A 217 10.04 13.61 -0.95
CA PHE A 217 11.49 13.45 -1.13
C PHE A 217 11.91 11.97 -1.00
N ALA A 218 11.38 11.25 -0.02
CA ALA A 218 11.69 9.84 0.16
C ALA A 218 11.20 8.96 -1.00
N VAL A 219 10.01 9.24 -1.55
CA VAL A 219 9.53 8.55 -2.76
C VAL A 219 10.39 8.91 -3.98
N MET A 220 10.78 10.17 -4.14
CA MET A 220 11.66 10.60 -5.23
C MET A 220 13.06 9.98 -5.16
N PHE A 221 13.57 9.68 -3.97
CA PHE A 221 14.76 8.85 -3.81
C PHE A 221 14.56 7.46 -4.41
N LEU A 222 13.44 6.80 -4.11
CA LEU A 222 13.10 5.48 -4.67
C LEU A 222 12.96 5.53 -6.20
N VAL A 223 12.33 6.57 -6.75
CA VAL A 223 12.25 6.80 -8.21
C VAL A 223 13.64 6.88 -8.82
N GLY A 224 14.55 7.64 -8.20
CA GLY A 224 15.92 7.73 -8.66
C GLY A 224 16.68 6.40 -8.58
N CYS A 225 16.41 5.56 -7.57
CA CYS A 225 16.93 4.20 -7.49
C CYS A 225 16.40 3.30 -8.62
N ALA A 226 15.10 3.36 -8.92
CA ALA A 226 14.49 2.62 -10.04
C ALA A 226 15.08 3.02 -11.40
N GLN A 227 15.50 4.28 -11.54
CA GLN A 227 16.22 4.80 -12.72
C GLN A 227 17.71 4.42 -12.80
N GLY A 228 18.26 3.73 -11.80
CA GLY A 228 19.70 3.48 -11.69
C GLY A 228 20.52 4.72 -11.32
N LYS A 229 19.89 5.78 -10.79
CA LYS A 229 20.50 7.05 -10.39
C LYS A 229 20.55 7.24 -8.87
N GLY A 230 20.61 6.15 -8.10
CA GLY A 230 20.55 6.16 -6.64
C GLY A 230 21.54 7.13 -5.98
N LEU A 231 22.79 7.20 -6.49
CA LEU A 231 23.79 8.15 -5.99
C LEU A 231 23.35 9.61 -6.14
N HIS A 232 22.78 9.98 -7.29
CA HIS A 232 22.27 11.34 -7.49
C HIS A 232 21.02 11.59 -6.65
N ALA A 233 20.14 10.59 -6.57
CA ALA A 233 18.90 10.64 -5.82
C ALA A 233 19.10 10.70 -4.30
N SER A 234 20.28 10.31 -3.80
CA SER A 234 20.65 10.42 -2.38
C SER A 234 20.46 11.82 -1.80
N LYS A 235 20.54 12.86 -2.64
CA LYS A 235 20.24 14.24 -2.26
C LYS A 235 18.81 14.41 -1.72
N TYR A 236 17.84 13.73 -2.32
CA TYR A 236 16.46 13.75 -1.81
C TYR A 236 16.36 13.11 -0.42
N LEU A 237 17.08 12.01 -0.21
CA LEU A 237 17.12 11.35 1.10
C LEU A 237 17.82 12.21 2.16
N LEU A 238 18.88 12.94 1.80
CA LEU A 238 19.54 13.89 2.69
C LEU A 238 18.58 15.01 3.13
N VAL A 239 17.85 15.60 2.18
CA VAL A 239 16.84 16.63 2.49
C VAL A 239 15.73 16.05 3.37
N ALA A 240 15.20 14.87 3.04
CA ALA A 240 14.19 14.18 3.86
C ALA A 240 14.66 13.95 5.30
N ASN A 241 15.91 13.52 5.51
CA ASN A 241 16.50 13.33 6.84
C ASN A 241 16.68 14.66 7.58
N SER A 242 17.04 15.74 6.88
CA SER A 242 17.17 17.07 7.50
C SER A 242 15.79 17.59 7.96
N LEU A 243 14.79 17.52 7.08
CA LEU A 243 13.43 18.00 7.36
C LEU A 243 12.77 17.18 8.47
N ILE A 244 12.82 15.85 8.44
CA ILE A 244 12.19 15.01 9.49
C ILE A 244 12.79 15.26 10.88
N ALA A 245 14.05 15.72 10.95
CA ALA A 245 14.73 16.09 12.19
C ALA A 245 14.39 17.51 12.65
N SER A 246 14.06 18.44 11.75
CA SER A 246 13.65 19.81 12.08
C SER A 246 12.15 19.96 12.39
N LEU A 247 11.32 19.02 11.95
CA LEU A 247 9.86 19.07 12.15
C LEU A 247 9.48 19.25 13.63
N GLU A 248 8.65 20.26 13.88
CA GLU A 248 8.14 20.57 15.21
C GLU A 248 7.18 19.50 15.74
N TYR A 249 7.13 19.39 17.07
CA TYR A 249 6.21 18.50 17.75
C TYR A 249 4.78 19.05 17.73
N ILE A 250 3.88 18.34 17.05
CA ILE A 250 2.44 18.64 17.01
C ILE A 250 1.67 17.69 17.94
N LYS A 251 0.79 18.25 18.78
CA LYS A 251 -0.12 17.49 19.66
C LYS A 251 -1.36 17.00 18.90
N ASP A 252 -1.16 16.20 17.87
CA ASP A 252 -2.23 15.46 17.19
C ASP A 252 -1.82 13.99 17.07
N ASP A 253 -2.68 13.08 17.54
CA ASP A 253 -2.37 11.65 17.61
C ASP A 253 -2.20 11.03 16.21
N SER A 254 -2.98 11.50 15.24
CA SER A 254 -2.91 11.05 13.85
C SER A 254 -1.61 11.52 13.21
N TYR A 255 -1.26 12.80 13.37
CA TYR A 255 0.01 13.36 12.92
C TYR A 255 1.21 12.64 13.52
N GLN A 256 1.21 12.37 14.83
CA GLN A 256 2.30 11.65 15.50
C GLN A 256 2.42 10.20 15.03
N ARG A 257 1.31 9.55 14.67
CA ARG A 257 1.34 8.22 14.05
C ARG A 257 2.02 8.29 12.68
N VAL A 258 1.60 9.20 11.81
CA VAL A 258 2.18 9.35 10.47
C VAL A 258 3.65 9.75 10.56
N TRP A 259 4.01 10.70 11.42
CA TRP A 259 5.38 11.12 11.65
C TRP A 259 6.28 9.94 12.05
N ARG A 260 5.84 9.08 12.96
CA ARG A 260 6.61 7.89 13.37
C ARG A 260 6.80 6.89 12.23
N ILE A 261 5.78 6.72 11.39
CA ILE A 261 5.87 5.86 10.20
C ILE A 261 6.88 6.46 9.22
N THR A 262 6.73 7.74 8.86
CA THR A 262 7.63 8.45 7.96
C THR A 262 9.08 8.39 8.46
N ALA A 263 9.33 8.73 9.72
CA ALA A 263 10.68 8.74 10.29
C ALA A 263 11.34 7.35 10.25
N ARG A 264 10.58 6.29 10.56
CA ARG A 264 11.07 4.91 10.44
C ARG A 264 11.34 4.54 8.99
N GLY A 265 10.42 4.86 8.08
CA GLY A 265 10.54 4.58 6.65
C GLY A 265 11.77 5.26 6.04
N VAL A 266 11.93 6.56 6.29
CA VAL A 266 13.11 7.34 5.85
C VAL A 266 14.40 6.73 6.41
N ASN A 267 14.43 6.38 7.70
CA ASN A 267 15.61 5.75 8.29
C ASN A 267 15.91 4.37 7.69
N CYS A 268 14.89 3.60 7.26
CA CYS A 268 15.09 2.34 6.56
C CYS A 268 15.69 2.51 5.16
N LEU A 269 15.58 3.70 4.55
CA LEU A 269 16.22 4.02 3.28
C LEU A 269 17.70 4.38 3.45
N ASN A 270 18.14 4.76 4.65
CA ASN A 270 19.54 5.03 4.95
C ASN A 270 20.33 3.72 4.92
N ILE A 271 20.97 3.46 3.80
CA ILE A 271 22.08 2.50 3.75
C ILE A 271 23.24 3.25 4.40
N ASN A 272 23.67 2.84 5.60
CA ASN A 272 24.94 3.28 6.16
C ASN A 272 26.03 2.86 5.17
N TYR A 273 26.40 3.77 4.27
CA TYR A 273 27.69 3.72 3.61
C TYR A 273 28.69 4.02 4.73
N ASN A 274 29.15 2.99 5.43
CA ASN A 274 30.41 3.08 6.13
C ASN A 274 31.46 3.37 5.06
N LEU A 275 31.72 4.66 4.82
CA LEU A 275 32.88 5.11 4.06
C LEU A 275 34.21 4.69 4.74
N ASP A 276 34.13 4.04 5.91
CA ASP A 276 35.23 3.36 6.60
C ASP A 276 35.57 1.97 5.99
N ASP A 277 34.78 1.45 5.03
CA ASP A 277 35.04 0.15 4.40
C ASP A 277 36.08 0.20 3.27
N GLU A 278 36.32 1.37 2.64
CA GLU A 278 37.44 1.52 1.69
C GLU A 278 38.81 1.38 2.37
N GLU A 279 38.92 1.68 3.67
CA GLU A 279 40.17 1.52 4.41
C GLU A 279 40.42 0.06 4.83
N ARG A 280 39.36 -0.78 4.88
CA ARG A 280 39.50 -2.23 5.10
C ARG A 280 39.90 -2.98 3.82
N ASP A 281 39.38 -2.58 2.66
CA ASP A 281 39.73 -3.22 1.40
C ASP A 281 41.17 -2.89 0.95
N MET A 282 41.69 -1.70 1.28
CA MET A 282 43.10 -1.36 1.02
C MET A 282 44.09 -2.12 1.93
N GLN A 283 43.63 -2.70 3.03
CA GLN A 283 44.45 -3.49 3.95
C GLN A 283 44.53 -4.98 3.56
N ILE A 284 43.54 -5.51 2.83
CA ILE A 284 43.52 -6.90 2.38
C ILE A 284 44.46 -7.14 1.18
N ASP A 285 44.65 -6.15 0.31
CA ASP A 285 45.61 -6.22 -0.80
C ASP A 285 47.09 -6.16 -0.37
N LYS A 286 47.38 -5.88 0.91
CA LYS A 286 48.74 -5.93 1.48
C LYS A 286 49.11 -7.26 2.14
N ILE A 287 48.21 -8.25 2.13
CA ILE A 287 48.45 -9.58 2.73
C ILE A 287 48.55 -10.69 1.64
N ARG A 288 48.71 -10.32 0.36
CA ARG A 288 48.96 -11.28 -0.72
C ARG A 288 50.35 -11.16 -1.32
#